data_AF-A0A919Q106-F1
#
_entry.id   AF-A0A919Q106-F1
#
_cell.length_a   1.000
_cell.length_b   1.000
_cell.length_c   1.000
_cell.angle_alpha   90.00
_cell.angle_beta   90.00
_cell.angle_gamma   90.00
#
_symmetry.space_group_name_H-M   'P 1'
#
loop_
_entity.id
_entity.type
_entity.pdbx_description
1 polymer ?
#
loop_
_entity_poly.entity_id
_entity_poly.type
_entity_poly.pdbx_seq_one_letter_code
_entity_poly.pdbx_strand_id
1 'polypeptide(L)'
;MAGDGFNLVTESDVVALAGAGARAYRTLFATYVLGPDVFIVVVEPGDRPHGTAVQDRELLKLTGPFPDEVNTLLYHDLTHRGHRSPATQNGLHGFVRVHEGCVPLGPMTCSGGGWDPDEEQLIEYRLSLKHALPFDALDQVRPPRPAPPTAATAWLDLLPDDPVAATHEFITGWYADVPPVDNHAEPSQQPIPAPLAAFHATAAGRDEILGRQDALYPLSTLRVREDGWLTFGGENQGGFTLAVDPTAPDPAVAYWLCTGESIIDPHPLSTFLLLFALREASFTGPYLATAGLTADEAQQLTRGLRRIPLRNGWFPSTDVEFHVGGGLVVQLSPRDDATCYAFISARHRAHLEPLRHLGIRWQTFHG
;
A
#
# COMPACT_ATOMS: atom_id res chain seq x y z
N MET A 1 -27.19 11.62 -17.78
CA MET A 1 -28.37 10.94 -17.19
C MET A 1 -28.09 10.83 -15.71
N ALA A 2 -28.92 11.44 -14.87
CA ALA A 2 -28.78 11.37 -13.42
C ALA A 2 -28.99 9.90 -13.02
N GLY A 3 -27.97 9.28 -12.40
CA GLY A 3 -28.05 7.92 -11.91
C GLY A 3 -29.15 7.83 -10.85
N ASP A 4 -29.93 6.75 -10.88
CA ASP A 4 -30.82 6.41 -9.79
C ASP A 4 -29.99 6.38 -8.50
N GLY A 5 -30.20 7.39 -7.64
CA GLY A 5 -29.51 7.50 -6.38
C GLY A 5 -29.72 6.21 -5.57
N PHE A 6 -28.65 5.68 -4.99
CA PHE A 6 -28.76 4.58 -4.05
C PHE A 6 -29.83 4.93 -3.01
N ASN A 7 -30.68 3.96 -2.64
CA ASN A 7 -31.70 4.16 -1.62
C ASN A 7 -31.02 4.57 -0.30
N LEU A 8 -31.01 5.88 -0.05
CA LEU A 8 -30.47 6.45 1.17
C LEU A 8 -31.38 6.06 2.33
N VAL A 9 -30.77 5.74 3.45
CA VAL A 9 -31.47 5.50 4.72
C VAL A 9 -31.11 6.60 5.70
N THR A 10 -32.02 6.96 6.60
CA THR A 10 -31.69 7.96 7.61
C THR A 10 -30.75 7.35 8.66
N GLU A 11 -29.93 8.17 9.32
CA GLU A 11 -29.05 7.68 10.38
C GLU A 11 -29.84 7.06 11.55
N SER A 12 -31.06 7.58 11.80
CA SER A 12 -31.98 7.00 12.78
C SER A 12 -32.40 5.57 12.40
N ASP A 13 -32.73 5.35 11.12
CA ASP A 13 -33.08 4.01 10.63
C ASP A 13 -31.89 3.07 10.71
N VAL A 14 -30.68 3.55 10.41
CA VAL A 14 -29.43 2.77 10.56
C VAL A 14 -29.26 2.33 12.00
N VAL A 15 -29.35 3.23 12.98
CA VAL A 15 -29.21 2.86 14.41
C VAL A 15 -30.30 1.89 14.84
N ALA A 16 -31.53 2.07 14.35
CA ALA A 16 -32.65 1.18 14.68
C ALA A 16 -32.44 -0.27 14.22
N LEU A 17 -31.65 -0.51 13.15
CA LEU A 17 -31.31 -1.85 12.70
C LEU A 17 -30.56 -2.67 13.74
N ALA A 18 -29.77 -2.02 14.62
CA ALA A 18 -29.00 -2.71 15.65
C ALA A 18 -29.89 -3.34 16.74
N GLY A 19 -31.17 -2.96 16.81
CA GLY A 19 -32.13 -3.48 17.78
C GLY A 19 -32.21 -2.65 19.06
N ALA A 20 -33.19 -2.99 19.90
CA ALA A 20 -33.42 -2.28 21.15
C ALA A 20 -32.23 -2.46 22.12
N GLY A 21 -31.84 -1.37 22.79
CA GLY A 21 -30.71 -1.38 23.73
C GLY A 21 -29.33 -1.28 23.07
N ALA A 22 -29.27 -0.98 21.78
CA ALA A 22 -28.01 -0.74 21.08
C ALA A 22 -27.19 0.40 21.70
N ARG A 23 -25.87 0.25 21.69
CA ARG A 23 -24.91 1.22 22.21
C ARG A 23 -24.06 1.76 21.06
N ALA A 24 -23.91 3.08 20.99
CA ALA A 24 -23.15 3.74 19.95
C ALA A 24 -21.83 4.31 20.50
N TYR A 25 -20.74 4.06 19.77
CA TYR A 25 -19.42 4.62 20.04
C TYR A 25 -19.00 5.45 18.83
N ARG A 26 -18.66 6.72 19.05
CA ARG A 26 -18.29 7.64 17.98
C ARG A 26 -16.80 7.96 18.05
N THR A 27 -16.13 7.87 16.91
CA THR A 27 -14.78 8.35 16.69
C THR A 27 -14.80 9.47 15.66
N LEU A 28 -13.63 9.99 15.28
CA LEU A 28 -13.53 11.07 14.29
C LEU A 28 -14.11 10.69 12.93
N PHE A 29 -13.91 9.44 12.49
CA PHE A 29 -14.26 8.99 11.14
C PHE A 29 -15.23 7.80 11.12
N ALA A 30 -15.67 7.31 12.28
CA ALA A 30 -16.60 6.19 12.36
C ALA A 30 -17.59 6.31 13.51
N THR A 31 -18.71 5.61 13.38
CA THR A 31 -19.67 5.32 14.43
C THR A 31 -19.92 3.82 14.45
N TYR A 32 -19.71 3.21 15.60
CA TYR A 32 -19.92 1.79 15.85
C TYR A 32 -21.21 1.64 16.65
N VAL A 33 -22.19 0.89 16.16
CA VAL A 33 -23.45 0.64 16.86
C VAL A 33 -23.56 -0.83 17.17
N LEU A 34 -23.40 -1.18 18.44
CA LEU A 34 -23.40 -2.54 18.94
C LEU A 34 -24.78 -2.82 19.51
N GLY A 35 -25.54 -3.68 18.86
CA GLY A 35 -26.85 -4.09 19.35
C GLY A 35 -27.08 -5.59 19.23
N PRO A 36 -28.18 -6.09 19.81
CA PRO A 36 -28.50 -7.52 19.81
C PRO A 36 -28.79 -8.08 18.41
N ASP A 37 -29.28 -7.26 17.48
CA ASP A 37 -29.75 -7.73 16.18
C ASP A 37 -28.64 -7.68 15.11
N VAL A 38 -27.76 -6.67 15.15
CA VAL A 38 -26.63 -6.57 14.21
C VAL A 38 -25.57 -5.59 14.75
N PHE A 39 -24.29 -5.84 14.42
CA PHE A 39 -23.23 -4.85 14.60
C PHE A 39 -23.14 -3.94 13.37
N ILE A 40 -23.17 -2.62 13.58
CA ILE A 40 -23.14 -1.62 12.51
C ILE A 40 -21.87 -0.78 12.58
N VAL A 41 -21.29 -0.54 11.41
CA VAL A 41 -20.19 0.40 11.22
C VAL A 41 -20.64 1.47 10.22
N VAL A 42 -20.69 2.72 10.67
CA VAL A 42 -20.96 3.89 9.83
C VAL A 42 -19.68 4.70 9.70
N VAL A 43 -19.19 4.96 8.49
CA VAL A 43 -17.98 5.78 8.27
C VAL A 43 -18.29 7.08 7.56
N GLU A 44 -17.42 8.07 7.74
CA GLU A 44 -17.49 9.33 6.98
C GLU A 44 -17.05 9.10 5.53
N PRO A 45 -17.65 9.81 4.55
CA PRO A 45 -17.30 9.67 3.15
C PRO A 45 -15.91 10.28 2.91
N GLY A 46 -15.27 9.88 1.82
CA GLY A 46 -14.00 10.46 1.39
C GLY A 46 -12.90 9.45 1.18
N ASP A 47 -11.79 9.98 0.65
CA ASP A 47 -10.65 9.17 0.23
C ASP A 47 -9.51 9.29 1.25
N ARG A 48 -9.28 8.22 2.01
CA ARG A 48 -8.29 8.14 3.10
C ARG A 48 -7.53 6.82 3.00
N PRO A 49 -6.49 6.70 2.15
CA PRO A 49 -5.78 5.44 1.91
C PRO A 49 -5.15 4.83 3.17
N HIS A 50 -4.81 5.67 4.16
CA HIS A 50 -4.20 5.24 5.42
C HIS A 50 -5.14 5.28 6.63
N GLY A 51 -6.40 5.67 6.44
CA GLY A 51 -7.34 5.89 7.54
C GLY A 51 -8.63 5.07 7.43
N THR A 52 -9.56 5.37 8.33
CA THR A 52 -10.90 4.80 8.32
C THR A 52 -11.71 5.34 7.14
N ALA A 53 -11.91 4.50 6.13
CA ALA A 53 -12.66 4.80 4.91
C ALA A 53 -12.90 3.54 4.06
N VAL A 54 -13.88 3.63 3.16
CA VAL A 54 -14.00 2.68 2.04
C VAL A 54 -12.74 2.81 1.17
N GLN A 55 -12.05 1.70 0.93
CA GLN A 55 -10.77 1.68 0.21
C GLN A 55 -10.94 1.31 -1.26
N ASP A 56 -11.87 0.40 -1.55
CA ASP A 56 -12.25 0.00 -2.89
C ASP A 56 -13.70 -0.52 -2.92
N ARG A 57 -14.08 -1.21 -3.99
CA ARG A 57 -15.44 -1.74 -4.18
C ARG A 57 -15.79 -2.86 -3.20
N GLU A 58 -14.81 -3.49 -2.58
CA GLU A 58 -14.96 -4.71 -1.79
C GLU A 58 -14.44 -4.54 -0.35
N LEU A 59 -13.77 -3.43 -0.03
CA LEU A 59 -13.06 -3.26 1.23
C LEU A 59 -13.41 -1.94 1.94
N LEU A 60 -13.78 -2.06 3.21
CA LEU A 60 -13.80 -0.99 4.19
C LEU A 60 -12.62 -1.19 5.16
N LYS A 61 -11.75 -0.18 5.30
CA LYS A 61 -10.66 -0.18 6.27
C LYS A 61 -11.06 0.65 7.48
N LEU A 62 -10.76 0.12 8.67
CA LEU A 62 -10.87 0.82 9.94
C LEU A 62 -9.47 0.96 10.54
N THR A 63 -9.16 2.14 11.04
CA THR A 63 -7.89 2.46 11.71
C THR A 63 -8.19 2.95 13.12
N GLY A 64 -7.38 2.50 14.07
CA GLY A 64 -7.50 2.79 15.49
C GLY A 64 -7.18 4.25 15.85
N PRO A 65 -7.29 4.59 17.14
CA PRO A 65 -7.65 3.70 18.25
C PRO A 65 -9.12 3.27 18.21
N PHE A 66 -9.41 2.05 18.69
CA PHE A 66 -10.77 1.49 18.75
C PHE A 66 -11.29 1.51 20.19
N PRO A 67 -12.60 1.74 20.42
CA PRO A 67 -13.21 1.46 21.71
C PRO A 67 -13.00 -0.02 22.11
N ASP A 68 -12.67 -0.29 23.38
CA ASP A 68 -12.31 -1.63 23.87
C ASP A 68 -13.30 -2.72 23.45
N GLU A 69 -14.59 -2.42 23.53
CA GLU A 69 -15.65 -3.36 23.17
C GLU A 69 -15.68 -3.65 21.66
N VAL A 70 -15.50 -2.62 20.83
CA VAL A 70 -15.40 -2.77 19.37
C VAL A 70 -14.17 -3.61 19.03
N ASN A 71 -13.04 -3.31 19.67
CA ASN A 71 -11.80 -4.03 19.46
C ASN A 71 -11.94 -5.51 19.84
N THR A 72 -12.51 -5.80 21.01
CA THR A 72 -12.75 -7.16 21.49
C THR A 72 -13.57 -7.99 20.50
N LEU A 73 -14.65 -7.40 19.95
CA LEU A 73 -15.54 -8.09 19.03
C LEU A 73 -14.87 -8.36 17.67
N LEU A 74 -14.24 -7.35 17.09
CA LEU A 74 -13.57 -7.48 15.79
C LEU A 74 -12.34 -8.39 15.87
N TYR A 75 -11.60 -8.35 16.98
CA TYR A 75 -10.49 -9.25 17.24
C TYR A 75 -10.93 -10.71 17.35
N HIS A 76 -12.04 -10.96 18.06
CA HIS A 76 -12.61 -12.29 18.16
C HIS A 76 -12.98 -12.85 16.77
N ASP A 77 -13.68 -12.06 15.95
CA ASP A 77 -14.05 -12.45 14.59
C ASP A 77 -12.85 -12.72 13.68
N LEU A 78 -11.78 -11.95 13.84
CA LEU A 78 -10.55 -12.12 13.07
C LEU A 78 -9.81 -13.43 13.44
N THR A 79 -9.68 -13.71 14.74
CA THR A 79 -8.88 -14.82 15.26
C THR A 79 -9.61 -16.16 15.24
N HIS A 80 -10.93 -16.16 15.39
CA HIS A 80 -11.74 -17.37 15.47
C HIS A 80 -12.48 -17.60 14.16
N ARG A 81 -11.74 -17.76 13.05
CA ARG A 81 -12.32 -17.98 11.71
C ARG A 81 -13.38 -19.10 11.74
N GLY A 82 -14.63 -18.74 11.47
CA GLY A 82 -15.78 -19.65 11.51
C GLY A 82 -16.64 -19.58 12.78
N HIS A 83 -16.18 -18.91 13.84
CA HIS A 83 -16.93 -18.65 15.08
C HIS A 83 -17.05 -17.14 15.28
N ARG A 84 -18.23 -16.60 14.94
CA ARG A 84 -18.53 -15.19 15.14
C ARG A 84 -18.69 -14.88 16.62
N SER A 85 -18.28 -13.69 17.04
CA SER A 85 -18.59 -13.16 18.36
C SER A 85 -20.12 -13.08 18.54
N PRO A 86 -20.65 -13.12 19.77
CA PRO A 86 -22.09 -13.01 20.00
C PRO A 86 -22.73 -11.76 19.38
N ALA A 87 -21.99 -10.64 19.31
CA ALA A 87 -22.49 -9.39 18.73
C ALA A 87 -22.45 -9.35 17.19
N THR A 88 -21.61 -10.16 16.55
CA THR A 88 -21.51 -10.26 15.08
C THR A 88 -22.14 -11.52 14.52
N GLN A 89 -22.59 -12.43 15.39
CA GLN A 89 -23.29 -13.67 15.06
C GLN A 89 -24.49 -13.40 14.16
N ASN A 90 -25.22 -12.32 14.43
CA ASN A 90 -26.38 -11.91 13.66
C ASN A 90 -26.05 -11.03 12.44
N GLY A 91 -24.78 -10.60 12.32
CA GLY A 91 -24.27 -9.88 11.16
C GLY A 91 -23.37 -8.69 11.52
N LEU A 92 -22.62 -8.24 10.52
CA LEU A 92 -21.87 -6.99 10.52
C LEU A 92 -22.27 -6.21 9.28
N HIS A 93 -22.77 -4.99 9.43
CA HIS A 93 -23.29 -4.17 8.31
C HIS A 93 -22.57 -2.83 8.23
N GLY A 94 -22.26 -2.40 7.01
CA GLY A 94 -21.53 -1.17 6.74
C GLY A 94 -22.43 -0.08 6.15
N PHE A 95 -22.17 1.17 6.52
CA PHE A 95 -22.81 2.34 5.94
C PHE A 95 -21.79 3.47 5.77
N VAL A 96 -22.04 4.36 4.82
CA VAL A 96 -21.30 5.61 4.68
C VAL A 96 -22.24 6.78 4.88
N ARG A 97 -21.91 7.66 5.83
CA ARG A 97 -22.65 8.90 6.04
C ARG A 97 -22.41 9.83 4.84
N VAL A 98 -23.48 10.36 4.27
CA VAL A 98 -23.44 11.38 3.21
C VAL A 98 -24.37 12.52 3.60
N HIS A 99 -24.34 13.63 2.86
CA HIS A 99 -25.12 14.82 3.24
C HIS A 99 -26.63 14.54 3.42
N GLU A 100 -27.18 13.64 2.61
CA GLU A 100 -28.62 13.35 2.56
C GLU A 100 -29.03 12.11 3.39
N GLY A 101 -28.10 11.45 4.08
CA GLY A 101 -28.39 10.25 4.86
C GLY A 101 -27.22 9.28 4.93
N CYS A 102 -27.49 7.99 4.77
CA CYS A 102 -26.47 6.94 4.76
C CYS A 102 -26.62 6.04 3.55
N VAL A 103 -25.51 5.79 2.85
CA VAL A 103 -25.41 4.82 1.77
C VAL A 103 -25.14 3.44 2.37
N PRO A 104 -26.01 2.43 2.17
CA PRO A 104 -25.76 1.08 2.64
C PRO A 104 -24.62 0.42 1.85
N LEU A 105 -23.61 -0.09 2.55
CA LEU A 105 -22.56 -0.95 1.98
C LEU A 105 -22.97 -2.43 1.99
N GLY A 106 -23.96 -2.78 2.82
CA GLY A 106 -24.46 -4.13 2.97
C GLY A 106 -23.69 -4.96 4.02
N PRO A 107 -23.89 -6.29 4.03
CA PRO A 107 -23.22 -7.19 4.97
C PRO A 107 -21.72 -7.27 4.69
N MET A 108 -20.93 -7.38 5.76
CA MET A 108 -19.47 -7.46 5.71
C MET A 108 -18.94 -8.58 6.62
N THR A 109 -17.65 -8.88 6.46
CA THR A 109 -16.90 -9.79 7.33
C THR A 109 -15.53 -9.21 7.63
N CYS A 110 -15.04 -9.38 8.87
CA CYS A 110 -13.66 -9.08 9.20
C CYS A 110 -12.74 -10.08 8.49
N SER A 111 -11.94 -9.60 7.54
CA SER A 111 -11.08 -10.42 6.67
C SER A 111 -9.59 -10.31 7.01
N GLY A 112 -9.20 -9.30 7.78
CA GLY A 112 -7.82 -9.07 8.15
C GLY A 112 -7.67 -7.96 9.19
N GLY A 113 -6.45 -7.78 9.67
CA GLY A 113 -6.08 -6.67 10.53
C GLY A 113 -4.60 -6.33 10.42
N GLY A 114 -4.22 -5.18 10.94
CA GLY A 114 -2.85 -4.74 11.11
C GLY A 114 -2.52 -4.66 12.60
N TRP A 115 -1.39 -5.25 12.98
CA TRP A 115 -0.89 -5.30 14.34
C TRP A 115 0.25 -4.30 14.50
N ASP A 116 0.20 -3.51 15.57
CA ASP A 116 1.32 -2.71 16.02
C ASP A 116 2.13 -3.52 17.04
N PRO A 117 3.37 -3.93 16.71
CA PRO A 117 4.20 -4.70 17.63
C PRO A 117 4.67 -3.88 18.83
N ASP A 118 4.81 -2.57 18.71
CA ASP A 118 5.32 -1.70 19.79
C ASP A 118 4.22 -1.41 20.82
N GLU A 119 2.98 -1.23 20.35
CA GLU A 119 1.82 -1.02 21.21
C GLU A 119 1.12 -2.34 21.60
N GLU A 120 1.59 -3.48 21.08
CA GLU A 120 1.01 -4.82 21.25
C GLU A 120 -0.52 -4.85 21.05
N GLN A 121 -1.01 -4.13 20.02
CA GLN A 121 -2.44 -4.06 19.73
C GLN A 121 -2.77 -4.02 18.25
N LEU A 122 -4.00 -4.40 17.90
CA LEU A 122 -4.53 -4.18 16.55
C LEU A 122 -4.84 -2.70 16.31
N ILE A 123 -4.17 -2.13 15.32
CA ILE A 123 -4.36 -0.75 14.87
C ILE A 123 -5.20 -0.64 13.60
N GLU A 124 -5.49 -1.78 12.96
CA GLU A 124 -6.27 -1.81 11.72
C GLU A 124 -7.18 -3.04 11.66
N TYR A 125 -8.40 -2.85 11.13
CA TYR A 125 -9.28 -3.93 10.68
C TYR A 125 -9.68 -3.74 9.21
N ARG A 126 -9.69 -4.85 8.48
CA ARG A 126 -10.15 -4.94 7.08
C ARG A 126 -11.50 -5.65 7.05
N LEU A 127 -12.52 -4.94 6.59
CA LEU A 127 -13.88 -5.44 6.50
C LEU A 127 -14.24 -5.64 5.03
N SER A 128 -14.30 -6.90 4.60
CA SER A 128 -14.69 -7.26 3.23
C SER A 128 -16.20 -7.22 3.09
N LEU A 129 -16.67 -6.51 2.07
CA LEU A 129 -18.07 -6.43 1.67
C LEU A 129 -18.47 -7.76 1.00
N LYS A 130 -19.67 -8.25 1.32
CA LYS A 130 -20.21 -9.46 0.70
C LYS A 130 -20.49 -9.27 -0.80
N HIS A 131 -20.82 -8.04 -1.19
CA HIS A 131 -21.11 -7.68 -2.58
C HIS A 131 -20.29 -6.45 -2.94
N ALA A 132 -19.56 -6.53 -4.05
CA ALA A 132 -18.80 -5.40 -4.55
C ALA A 132 -19.74 -4.23 -4.89
N LEU A 133 -19.39 -3.02 -4.45
CA LEU A 133 -20.11 -1.81 -4.80
C LEU A 133 -20.05 -1.57 -6.31
N PRO A 134 -21.12 -1.10 -6.96
CA PRO A 134 -21.01 -0.48 -8.28
C PRO A 134 -20.06 0.74 -8.23
N PHE A 135 -19.41 1.07 -9.35
CA PHE A 135 -18.50 2.22 -9.41
C PHE A 135 -19.20 3.55 -9.05
N ASP A 136 -20.45 3.74 -9.49
CA ASP A 136 -21.22 4.95 -9.15
C ASP A 136 -21.46 5.07 -7.63
N ALA A 137 -21.66 3.95 -6.92
CA ALA A 137 -21.74 3.94 -5.46
C ALA A 137 -20.39 4.27 -4.82
N LEU A 138 -19.33 3.67 -5.35
CA LEU A 138 -17.97 3.91 -4.88
C LEU A 138 -17.61 5.39 -5.03
N ASP A 139 -17.95 6.01 -6.15
CA ASP A 139 -17.68 7.42 -6.41
C ASP A 139 -18.60 8.35 -5.61
N GLN A 140 -19.78 7.89 -5.18
CA GLN A 140 -20.61 8.62 -4.20
C GLN A 140 -19.98 8.63 -2.79
N VAL A 141 -19.47 7.49 -2.33
CA VAL A 141 -18.89 7.36 -0.97
C VAL A 141 -17.42 7.79 -0.91
N ARG A 142 -16.73 7.79 -2.05
CA ARG A 142 -15.38 8.33 -2.28
C ARG A 142 -15.43 9.29 -3.47
N PRO A 143 -15.91 10.53 -3.28
CA PRO A 143 -15.98 11.51 -4.36
C PRO A 143 -14.65 11.65 -5.10
N PRO A 144 -14.63 11.50 -6.44
CA PRO A 144 -13.41 11.66 -7.21
C PRO A 144 -12.89 13.09 -7.09
N ARG A 145 -11.57 13.23 -7.05
CA ARG A 145 -10.88 14.52 -7.08
C ARG A 145 -10.13 14.65 -8.39
N PRO A 146 -10.00 15.86 -8.95
CA PRO A 146 -9.17 16.09 -10.12
C PRO A 146 -7.76 15.52 -9.90
N ALA A 147 -7.23 14.81 -10.89
CA ALA A 147 -5.87 14.31 -10.82
C ALA A 147 -4.88 15.48 -10.73
N PRO A 148 -3.90 15.45 -9.81
CA PRO A 148 -2.81 16.40 -9.83
C PRO A 148 -1.94 16.19 -11.08
N PRO A 149 -1.07 17.16 -11.43
CA PRO A 149 -0.04 16.94 -12.44
C PRO A 149 0.80 15.71 -12.11
N THR A 150 1.10 14.90 -13.12
CA THR A 150 1.90 13.69 -12.95
C THR A 150 3.38 14.04 -12.78
N ALA A 151 4.10 13.30 -11.94
CA ALA A 151 5.55 13.41 -11.84
C ALA A 151 6.21 13.24 -13.21
N ALA A 152 7.25 14.04 -13.48
CA ALA A 152 7.98 13.98 -14.73
C ALA A 152 8.72 12.63 -14.85
N THR A 153 8.78 12.09 -16.06
CA THR A 153 9.54 10.87 -16.39
C THR A 153 10.87 11.18 -17.08
N ALA A 154 11.34 12.43 -17.00
CA ALA A 154 12.59 12.89 -17.60
C ALA A 154 13.82 12.23 -16.95
N TRP A 155 13.72 11.83 -15.68
CA TRP A 155 14.77 11.10 -14.96
C TRP A 155 15.17 9.78 -15.64
N LEU A 156 14.29 9.20 -16.48
CA LEU A 156 14.62 8.02 -17.27
C LEU A 156 15.74 8.27 -18.29
N ASP A 157 15.88 9.52 -18.74
CA ASP A 157 16.88 9.92 -19.73
C ASP A 157 18.29 10.00 -19.11
N LEU A 158 18.38 9.89 -17.78
CA LEU A 158 19.65 9.77 -17.03
C LEU A 158 20.19 8.34 -17.02
N LEU A 159 19.41 7.34 -17.44
CA LEU A 159 19.78 5.93 -17.35
C LEU A 159 20.39 5.40 -18.65
N PRO A 160 21.39 4.50 -18.57
CA PRO A 160 21.96 3.91 -17.35
C PRO A 160 23.13 4.72 -16.75
N ASP A 161 23.41 5.91 -17.29
CA ASP A 161 24.67 6.63 -17.03
C ASP A 161 24.77 7.27 -15.63
N ASP A 162 23.65 7.73 -15.06
CA ASP A 162 23.58 8.35 -13.72
C ASP A 162 22.36 7.84 -12.91
N PRO A 163 22.43 6.60 -12.38
CA PRO A 163 21.35 6.03 -11.57
C PRO A 163 21.13 6.76 -10.24
N VAL A 164 22.14 7.45 -9.71
CA VAL A 164 22.00 8.22 -8.45
C VAL A 164 21.14 9.46 -8.69
N ALA A 165 21.41 10.23 -9.75
CA ALA A 165 20.57 11.37 -10.11
C ALA A 165 19.15 10.93 -10.51
N ALA A 166 19.02 9.83 -11.26
CA ALA A 166 17.73 9.24 -11.60
C ALA A 166 16.90 8.88 -10.36
N THR A 167 17.53 8.26 -9.36
CA THR A 167 16.91 7.93 -8.07
C THR A 167 16.44 9.18 -7.33
N HIS A 168 17.30 10.21 -7.26
CA HIS A 168 16.96 11.47 -6.62
C HIS A 168 15.75 12.15 -7.28
N GLU A 169 15.72 12.24 -8.61
CA GLU A 169 14.61 12.84 -9.35
C GLU A 169 13.31 12.03 -9.23
N PHE A 170 13.39 10.69 -9.33
CA PHE A 170 12.25 9.82 -9.11
C PHE A 170 11.65 10.02 -7.71
N ILE A 171 12.48 9.95 -6.67
CA ILE A 171 12.02 10.10 -5.28
C ILE A 171 11.43 11.49 -5.04
N THR A 172 12.10 12.54 -5.52
CA THR A 172 11.64 13.92 -5.37
C THR A 172 10.29 14.15 -6.06
N GLY A 173 10.09 13.55 -7.23
CA GLY A 173 8.83 13.64 -7.97
C GLY A 173 7.71 12.78 -7.38
N TRP A 174 7.99 11.51 -7.09
CA TRP A 174 7.01 10.53 -6.62
C TRP A 174 6.57 10.77 -5.19
N TYR A 175 7.48 11.17 -4.29
CA TYR A 175 7.18 11.44 -2.88
C TYR A 175 7.07 12.94 -2.58
N ALA A 176 6.69 13.75 -3.57
CA ALA A 176 6.54 15.19 -3.42
C ALA A 176 5.45 15.59 -2.39
N ASP A 177 4.49 14.71 -2.15
CA ASP A 177 3.40 14.89 -1.19
C ASP A 177 3.76 14.42 0.24
N VAL A 178 4.93 13.79 0.43
CA VAL A 178 5.41 13.33 1.73
C VAL A 178 6.28 14.42 2.36
N PRO A 179 5.78 15.17 3.37
CA PRO A 179 6.58 16.18 4.02
C PRO A 179 7.70 15.54 4.85
N PRO A 180 8.89 16.16 4.92
CA PRO A 180 9.89 15.75 5.89
C PRO A 180 9.38 16.04 7.30
N VAL A 181 9.58 15.10 8.21
CA VAL A 181 9.44 15.29 9.66
C VAL A 181 10.81 15.73 10.19
N ASP A 182 10.81 16.67 11.14
CA ASP A 182 12.02 17.05 11.88
C ASP A 182 12.52 15.85 12.68
N ASN A 183 13.36 15.04 12.03
CA ASN A 183 14.05 13.94 12.64
C ASN A 183 15.52 14.09 12.26
N HIS A 184 16.36 14.43 13.24
CA HIS A 184 17.79 14.49 13.04
C HIS A 184 18.29 13.05 12.86
N ALA A 185 18.43 12.63 11.61
CA ALA A 185 19.02 11.34 11.29
C ALA A 185 20.45 11.33 11.86
N GLU A 186 20.64 10.55 12.92
CA GLU A 186 21.94 10.31 13.53
C GLU A 186 22.88 9.73 12.45
N PRO A 187 24.10 10.27 12.31
CA PRO A 187 25.02 9.84 11.26
C PRO A 187 25.46 8.39 11.48
N SER A 188 25.84 7.73 10.39
CA SER A 188 26.43 6.40 10.50
C SER A 188 27.77 6.46 11.22
N GLN A 189 28.00 5.50 12.10
CA GLN A 189 29.30 5.27 12.73
C GLN A 189 30.23 4.42 11.85
N GLN A 190 29.74 3.95 10.70
CA GLN A 190 30.44 3.09 9.76
C GLN A 190 30.71 3.85 8.45
N PRO A 191 31.77 3.47 7.70
CA PRO A 191 31.89 3.89 6.31
C PRO A 191 30.67 3.41 5.52
N ILE A 192 30.07 4.30 4.73
CA ILE A 192 28.93 3.99 3.86
C ILE A 192 29.28 4.32 2.41
N PRO A 193 28.89 3.49 1.43
CA PRO A 193 29.08 3.80 0.01
C PRO A 193 28.32 5.08 -0.39
N ALA A 194 28.88 5.83 -1.34
CA ALA A 194 28.31 7.10 -1.79
C ALA A 194 26.86 7.00 -2.31
N PRO A 195 26.46 5.97 -3.07
CA PRO A 195 25.07 5.83 -3.51
C PRO A 195 24.08 5.66 -2.35
N LEU A 196 24.43 4.89 -1.31
CA LEU A 196 23.59 4.72 -0.12
C LEU A 196 23.49 6.02 0.67
N ALA A 197 24.61 6.74 0.83
CA ALA A 197 24.61 8.06 1.46
C ALA A 197 23.69 9.05 0.72
N ALA A 198 23.76 9.09 -0.62
CA ALA A 198 22.92 9.94 -1.45
C ALA A 198 21.43 9.58 -1.35
N PHE A 199 21.11 8.28 -1.27
CA PHE A 199 19.74 7.83 -1.05
C PHE A 199 19.19 8.31 0.30
N HIS A 200 19.94 8.11 1.40
CA HIS A 200 19.52 8.60 2.71
C HIS A 200 19.40 10.12 2.78
N ALA A 201 20.29 10.85 2.12
CA ALA A 201 20.19 12.31 2.02
C ALA A 201 18.90 12.73 1.28
N THR A 202 18.54 12.01 0.21
CA THR A 202 17.28 12.22 -0.50
C THR A 202 16.09 11.87 0.39
N ALA A 203 16.14 10.78 1.15
CA ALA A 203 15.08 10.31 2.03
C ALA A 203 14.99 11.07 3.37
N ALA A 204 15.84 12.07 3.62
CA ALA A 204 15.96 12.71 4.93
C ALA A 204 14.61 13.21 5.46
N GLY A 205 14.26 12.79 6.69
CA GLY A 205 13.00 13.11 7.37
C GLY A 205 11.76 12.40 6.79
N ARG A 206 11.91 11.48 5.84
CA ARG A 206 10.80 10.84 5.11
C ARG A 206 10.94 9.33 5.13
N ASP A 207 10.65 8.72 6.27
CA ASP A 207 10.82 7.29 6.53
C ASP A 207 10.10 6.38 5.52
N GLU A 208 9.00 6.83 4.91
CA GLU A 208 8.30 6.10 3.85
C GLU A 208 9.18 5.79 2.63
N ILE A 209 10.20 6.62 2.35
CA ILE A 209 11.12 6.43 1.22
C ILE A 209 12.13 5.31 1.51
N LEU A 210 12.37 5.01 2.80
CA LEU A 210 13.23 3.91 3.21
C LEU A 210 12.55 2.54 3.07
N GLY A 211 11.28 2.50 2.64
CA GLY A 211 10.55 1.28 2.31
C GLY A 211 9.76 0.67 3.47
N ARG A 212 8.78 -0.18 3.14
CA ARG A 212 7.90 -0.89 4.09
C ARG A 212 7.81 -2.39 3.81
N GLN A 213 7.89 -2.84 2.55
CA GLN A 213 7.99 -4.27 2.24
C GLN A 213 9.42 -4.76 2.44
N ASP A 214 10.34 -4.15 1.71
CA ASP A 214 11.75 -4.19 2.03
C ASP A 214 12.12 -2.84 2.64
N ALA A 215 12.99 -2.82 3.65
CA ALA A 215 13.37 -1.61 4.36
C ALA A 215 14.87 -1.39 4.34
N LEU A 216 15.28 -0.17 4.03
CA LEU A 216 16.63 0.32 4.30
C LEU A 216 16.72 0.77 5.75
N TYR A 217 17.77 0.35 6.42
CA TYR A 217 17.96 0.64 7.84
C TYR A 217 18.42 2.09 8.03
N PRO A 218 17.99 2.77 9.12
CA PRO A 218 18.52 4.07 9.47
C PRO A 218 20.05 4.09 9.56
N LEU A 219 20.69 5.20 9.17
CA LEU A 219 22.16 5.30 9.12
C LEU A 219 22.84 4.92 10.45
N SER A 220 22.22 5.26 11.57
CA SER A 220 22.71 4.97 12.92
C SER A 220 22.65 3.49 13.33
N THR A 221 21.83 2.69 12.65
CA THR A 221 21.66 1.26 12.93
C THR A 221 22.48 0.38 12.00
N LEU A 222 23.12 0.94 10.97
CA LEU A 222 24.03 0.21 10.08
C LEU A 222 25.18 -0.45 10.86
N ARG A 223 25.50 -1.70 10.50
CA ARG A 223 26.55 -2.49 11.15
C ARG A 223 27.41 -3.19 10.10
N VAL A 224 28.72 -3.14 10.31
CA VAL A 224 29.67 -4.01 9.61
C VAL A 224 29.72 -5.33 10.37
N ARG A 225 29.49 -6.43 9.66
CA ARG A 225 29.57 -7.80 10.15
C ARG A 225 31.02 -8.22 10.34
N GLU A 226 31.25 -9.34 11.04
CA GLU A 226 32.59 -9.90 11.26
C GLU A 226 33.33 -10.25 9.96
N ASP A 227 32.58 -10.55 8.90
CA ASP A 227 33.10 -10.84 7.55
C ASP A 227 33.37 -9.57 6.71
N GLY A 228 33.22 -8.38 7.29
CA GLY A 228 33.50 -7.10 6.64
C GLY A 228 32.36 -6.52 5.81
N TRP A 229 31.23 -7.22 5.67
CA TRP A 229 30.07 -6.72 4.93
C TRP A 229 29.24 -5.75 5.78
N LEU A 230 28.80 -4.64 5.18
CA LEU A 230 27.87 -3.70 5.79
C LEU A 230 26.43 -4.16 5.51
N THR A 231 25.70 -4.53 6.56
CA THR A 231 24.25 -4.76 6.45
C THR A 231 23.52 -3.43 6.45
N PHE A 232 22.66 -3.20 5.45
CA PHE A 232 22.00 -1.91 5.25
C PHE A 232 20.49 -1.96 5.03
N GLY A 233 19.90 -3.15 4.99
CA GLY A 233 18.45 -3.31 4.88
C GLY A 233 18.01 -4.76 4.97
N GLY A 234 16.74 -5.01 4.73
CA GLY A 234 16.18 -6.37 4.68
C GLY A 234 14.69 -6.41 4.41
N GLU A 235 14.17 -7.61 4.21
CA GLU A 235 12.74 -7.85 4.04
C GLU A 235 12.02 -7.76 5.40
N ASN A 236 10.82 -7.17 5.42
CA ASN A 236 10.01 -7.02 6.64
C ASN A 236 9.57 -8.35 7.29
N GLN A 237 9.65 -9.47 6.58
CA GLN A 237 9.32 -10.81 7.07
C GLN A 237 10.56 -11.63 7.48
N GLY A 238 11.77 -11.07 7.34
CA GLY A 238 13.00 -11.73 7.74
C GLY A 238 13.48 -12.83 6.78
N GLY A 239 13.00 -12.87 5.54
CA GLY A 239 13.47 -13.82 4.53
C GLY A 239 14.91 -13.53 4.07
N PHE A 240 15.33 -12.26 4.04
CA PHE A 240 16.71 -11.87 3.74
C PHE A 240 17.12 -10.54 4.38
N THR A 241 18.43 -10.33 4.46
CA THR A 241 19.06 -9.02 4.70
C THR A 241 19.88 -8.60 3.49
N LEU A 242 20.04 -7.29 3.31
CA LEU A 242 20.83 -6.69 2.25
C LEU A 242 22.20 -6.27 2.80
N ALA A 243 23.26 -6.61 2.08
CA ALA A 243 24.61 -6.22 2.45
C ALA A 243 25.46 -5.76 1.27
N VAL A 244 26.48 -4.96 1.54
CA VAL A 244 27.47 -4.46 0.57
C VAL A 244 28.89 -4.47 1.15
N ASP A 245 29.90 -4.49 0.28
CA ASP A 245 31.27 -4.11 0.65
C ASP A 245 31.30 -2.58 0.88
N PRO A 246 31.51 -2.09 2.12
CA PRO A 246 31.49 -0.65 2.40
C PRO A 246 32.70 0.11 1.84
N THR A 247 33.73 -0.59 1.35
CA THR A 247 34.96 0.02 0.84
C THR A 247 34.92 0.32 -0.66
N ALA A 248 34.04 -0.37 -1.40
CA ALA A 248 33.85 -0.13 -2.82
C ALA A 248 32.98 1.12 -3.06
N PRO A 249 33.26 1.91 -4.10
CA PRO A 249 32.54 3.16 -4.36
C PRO A 249 31.08 2.93 -4.78
N ASP A 250 30.83 1.88 -5.58
CA ASP A 250 29.51 1.43 -6.00
C ASP A 250 29.47 -0.11 -5.96
N PRO A 251 29.31 -0.69 -4.75
CA PRO A 251 29.45 -2.13 -4.53
C PRO A 251 28.31 -2.93 -5.17
N ALA A 252 28.56 -4.22 -5.43
CA ALA A 252 27.47 -5.17 -5.69
C ALA A 252 26.65 -5.39 -4.40
N VAL A 253 25.35 -5.64 -4.56
CA VAL A 253 24.45 -5.93 -3.43
C VAL A 253 24.33 -7.43 -3.23
N ALA A 254 24.46 -7.88 -1.98
CA ALA A 254 24.25 -9.27 -1.58
C ALA A 254 22.94 -9.41 -0.80
N TYR A 255 22.08 -10.31 -1.24
CA TYR A 255 20.96 -10.84 -0.46
C TYR A 255 21.47 -11.99 0.41
N TRP A 256 21.46 -11.81 1.73
CA TRP A 256 21.77 -12.84 2.71
C TRP A 256 20.47 -13.48 3.19
N LEU A 257 20.20 -14.69 2.73
CA LEU A 257 18.96 -15.40 3.00
C LEU A 257 18.96 -15.96 4.42
N CYS A 258 17.77 -16.13 5.00
CA CYS A 258 17.60 -16.78 6.29
C CYS A 258 18.07 -18.26 6.30
N THR A 259 18.25 -18.86 5.10
CA THR A 259 18.84 -20.19 4.91
C THR A 259 20.36 -20.22 5.07
N GLY A 260 21.03 -19.06 5.17
CA GLY A 260 22.48 -18.92 5.23
C GLY A 260 23.17 -18.82 3.86
N GLU A 261 22.42 -18.93 2.76
CA GLU A 261 22.92 -18.70 1.41
C GLU A 261 23.02 -17.20 1.09
N SER A 262 23.88 -16.83 0.14
CA SER A 262 23.94 -15.48 -0.39
C SER A 262 23.76 -15.46 -1.90
N ILE A 263 23.05 -14.45 -2.39
CA ILE A 263 22.82 -14.21 -3.81
C ILE A 263 23.27 -12.79 -4.12
N ILE A 264 24.10 -12.63 -5.15
CA ILE A 264 24.56 -11.32 -5.60
C ILE A 264 23.57 -10.77 -6.63
N ASP A 265 23.09 -9.55 -6.40
CA ASP A 265 22.26 -8.83 -7.36
C ASP A 265 23.06 -8.54 -8.64
N PRO A 266 22.46 -8.67 -9.84
CA PRO A 266 23.14 -8.34 -11.08
C PRO A 266 23.46 -6.84 -11.24
N HIS A 267 22.89 -5.97 -10.41
CA HIS A 267 23.09 -4.53 -10.46
C HIS A 267 24.03 -4.05 -9.34
N PRO A 268 24.85 -3.01 -9.61
CA PRO A 268 25.55 -2.29 -8.56
C PRO A 268 24.55 -1.53 -7.66
N LEU A 269 24.99 -1.15 -6.47
CA LEU A 269 24.19 -0.51 -5.43
C LEU A 269 23.41 0.72 -5.95
N SER A 270 24.03 1.56 -6.78
CA SER A 270 23.38 2.74 -7.34
C SER A 270 22.11 2.41 -8.15
N THR A 271 22.20 1.44 -9.06
CA THR A 271 21.07 0.95 -9.86
C THR A 271 20.09 0.15 -9.02
N PHE A 272 20.59 -0.65 -8.08
CA PHE A 272 19.77 -1.39 -7.13
C PHE A 272 18.86 -0.46 -6.34
N LEU A 273 19.37 0.67 -5.83
CA LEU A 273 18.59 1.62 -5.03
C LEU A 273 17.45 2.30 -5.82
N LEU A 274 17.62 2.50 -7.13
CA LEU A 274 16.52 2.94 -7.99
C LEU A 274 15.43 1.87 -8.10
N LEU A 275 15.83 0.62 -8.38
CA LEU A 275 14.90 -0.51 -8.51
C LEU A 275 14.20 -0.81 -7.18
N PHE A 276 14.91 -0.66 -6.06
CA PHE A 276 14.36 -0.70 -4.70
C PHE A 276 13.20 0.30 -4.57
N ALA A 277 13.46 1.58 -4.89
CA ALA A 277 12.45 2.63 -4.75
C ALA A 277 11.24 2.39 -5.66
N LEU A 278 11.44 1.89 -6.88
CA LEU A 278 10.37 1.53 -7.81
C LEU A 278 9.54 0.34 -7.29
N ARG A 279 10.20 -0.69 -6.76
CA ARG A 279 9.53 -1.83 -6.14
C ARG A 279 8.70 -1.38 -4.95
N GLU A 280 9.29 -0.66 -4.00
CA GLU A 280 8.57 -0.16 -2.83
C GLU A 280 7.39 0.72 -3.23
N ALA A 281 7.57 1.62 -4.21
CA ALA A 281 6.47 2.38 -4.77
C ALA A 281 5.33 1.48 -5.28
N SER A 282 5.65 0.46 -6.08
CA SER A 282 4.65 -0.44 -6.68
C SER A 282 3.87 -1.29 -5.67
N PHE A 283 4.47 -1.63 -4.53
CA PHE A 283 3.85 -2.46 -3.49
C PHE A 283 3.16 -1.67 -2.39
N THR A 284 3.70 -0.50 -2.04
CA THR A 284 3.34 0.22 -0.79
C THR A 284 2.71 1.57 -1.03
N GLY A 285 2.55 1.95 -2.31
CA GLY A 285 1.86 3.18 -2.68
C GLY A 285 0.45 3.27 -2.08
N PRO A 286 -0.06 4.49 -1.84
CA PRO A 286 -1.33 4.70 -1.16
C PRO A 286 -2.53 4.13 -1.93
N TYR A 287 -2.44 4.11 -3.26
CA TYR A 287 -3.47 3.55 -4.13
C TYR A 287 -2.87 2.43 -4.96
N LEU A 288 -3.45 1.23 -4.85
CA LEU A 288 -2.93 0.02 -5.47
C LEU A 288 -3.96 -0.55 -6.45
N ALA A 289 -3.43 -1.18 -7.50
CA ALA A 289 -4.17 -2.10 -8.34
C ALA A 289 -3.31 -3.34 -8.60
N THR A 290 -3.90 -4.54 -8.45
CA THR A 290 -3.19 -5.81 -8.68
C THR A 290 -4.04 -6.75 -9.52
N ALA A 291 -3.40 -7.51 -10.40
CA ALA A 291 -4.06 -8.48 -11.25
C ALA A 291 -3.08 -9.53 -11.78
N GLY A 292 -3.58 -10.74 -12.03
CA GLY A 292 -2.96 -11.64 -12.99
C GLY A 292 -3.39 -11.22 -14.39
N LEU A 293 -2.44 -11.05 -15.30
CA LEU A 293 -2.66 -10.56 -16.66
C LEU A 293 -2.18 -11.57 -17.68
N THR A 294 -2.90 -11.65 -18.79
CA THR A 294 -2.39 -12.20 -20.06
C THR A 294 -1.37 -11.24 -20.70
N ALA A 295 -0.60 -11.73 -21.67
CA ALA A 295 0.33 -10.89 -22.42
C ALA A 295 -0.35 -9.69 -23.11
N ASP A 296 -1.55 -9.88 -23.67
CA ASP A 296 -2.31 -8.81 -24.33
C ASP A 296 -2.79 -7.74 -23.32
N GLU A 297 -3.28 -8.17 -22.15
CA GLU A 297 -3.65 -7.25 -21.07
C GLU A 297 -2.44 -6.48 -20.53
N ALA A 298 -1.29 -7.13 -20.38
CA ALA A 298 -0.05 -6.48 -19.98
C ALA A 298 0.43 -5.44 -21.00
N GLN A 299 0.33 -5.76 -22.31
CA GLN A 299 0.64 -4.82 -23.38
C GLN A 299 -0.34 -3.64 -23.40
N GLN A 300 -1.63 -3.89 -23.15
CA GLN A 300 -2.64 -2.84 -23.08
C GLN A 300 -2.43 -1.92 -21.87
N LEU A 301 -2.13 -2.49 -20.70
CA LEU A 301 -1.82 -1.77 -19.46
C LEU A 301 -0.62 -0.85 -19.62
N THR A 302 0.44 -1.35 -20.25
CA THR A 302 1.71 -0.60 -20.39
C THR A 302 1.71 0.37 -21.58
N ARG A 303 0.63 0.42 -22.36
CA ARG A 303 0.50 1.32 -23.51
C ARG A 303 0.53 2.78 -23.04
N GLY A 304 1.55 3.51 -23.46
CA GLY A 304 1.75 4.92 -23.07
C GLY A 304 2.56 5.11 -21.79
N LEU A 305 3.01 4.03 -21.15
CA LEU A 305 4.01 4.06 -20.09
C LEU A 305 5.42 3.91 -20.69
N ARG A 306 6.41 4.50 -20.04
CA ARG A 306 7.83 4.30 -20.38
C ARG A 306 8.37 3.13 -19.57
N ARG A 307 8.93 2.14 -20.25
CA ARG A 307 9.69 1.05 -19.62
C ARG A 307 11.01 1.60 -19.05
N ILE A 308 11.43 1.11 -17.89
CA ILE A 308 12.75 1.42 -17.33
C ILE A 308 13.85 0.75 -18.17
N PRO A 309 14.86 1.48 -18.67
CA PRO A 309 15.89 0.94 -19.57
C PRO A 309 17.03 0.25 -18.82
N LEU A 310 16.69 -0.61 -17.84
CA LEU A 310 17.63 -1.39 -17.06
C LEU A 310 17.41 -2.88 -17.30
N ARG A 311 18.39 -3.71 -16.90
CA ARG A 311 18.25 -5.16 -17.01
C ARG A 311 17.08 -5.62 -16.14
N ASN A 312 16.27 -6.54 -16.66
CA ASN A 312 15.19 -7.15 -15.90
C ASN A 312 15.76 -7.95 -14.72
N GLY A 313 14.96 -8.03 -13.66
CA GLY A 313 15.26 -8.88 -12.51
C GLY A 313 15.50 -8.12 -11.23
N TRP A 314 14.91 -8.64 -10.17
CA TRP A 314 15.01 -8.18 -8.80
C TRP A 314 14.68 -9.35 -7.89
N PHE A 315 15.62 -9.83 -7.07
CA PHE A 315 15.34 -10.99 -6.22
C PHE A 315 14.14 -10.72 -5.30
N PRO A 316 13.19 -11.68 -5.14
CA PRO A 316 13.25 -13.08 -5.54
C PRO A 316 12.77 -13.42 -6.97
N SER A 317 12.50 -12.42 -7.81
CA SER A 317 11.97 -12.60 -9.17
C SER A 317 13.01 -12.27 -10.25
N THR A 318 13.32 -13.22 -11.13
CA THR A 318 14.44 -13.07 -12.09
C THR A 318 14.14 -12.17 -13.27
N ASP A 319 12.87 -11.88 -13.57
CA ASP A 319 12.45 -11.22 -14.82
C ASP A 319 11.42 -10.11 -14.61
N VAL A 320 11.58 -9.33 -13.54
CA VAL A 320 10.71 -8.20 -13.25
C VAL A 320 10.94 -7.05 -14.23
N GLU A 321 9.86 -6.49 -14.75
CA GLU A 321 9.86 -5.28 -15.57
C GLU A 321 9.17 -4.13 -14.85
N PHE A 322 9.73 -2.93 -14.96
CA PHE A 322 9.14 -1.71 -14.43
C PHE A 322 8.72 -0.77 -15.56
N HIS A 323 7.55 -0.15 -15.40
CA HIS A 323 7.02 0.88 -16.27
C HIS A 323 6.53 2.06 -15.44
N VAL A 324 6.74 3.28 -15.93
CA VAL A 324 6.32 4.51 -15.26
C VAL A 324 5.68 5.49 -16.24
N GLY A 325 4.73 6.28 -15.75
CA GLY A 325 4.04 7.29 -16.55
C GLY A 325 2.59 7.47 -16.12
N GLY A 326 1.98 8.59 -16.49
CA GLY A 326 0.57 8.84 -16.16
C GLY A 326 0.26 8.91 -14.65
N GLY A 327 1.28 9.14 -13.80
CA GLY A 327 1.14 9.09 -12.34
C GLY A 327 1.19 7.67 -11.75
N LEU A 328 1.63 6.70 -12.55
CA LEU A 328 1.72 5.29 -12.17
C LEU A 328 3.17 4.80 -12.08
N VAL A 329 3.40 3.89 -11.13
CA VAL A 329 4.53 2.96 -11.14
C VAL A 329 3.94 1.56 -11.26
N VAL A 330 4.36 0.83 -12.29
CA VAL A 330 3.90 -0.51 -12.62
C VAL A 330 5.07 -1.47 -12.57
N GLN A 331 4.91 -2.54 -11.81
CA GLN A 331 5.78 -3.70 -11.81
C GLN A 331 5.05 -4.87 -12.47
N LEU A 332 5.68 -5.50 -13.45
CA LEU A 332 5.23 -6.77 -14.03
C LEU A 332 6.20 -7.88 -13.63
N SER A 333 5.69 -8.90 -12.97
CA SER A 333 6.44 -10.09 -12.58
C SER A 333 5.92 -11.30 -13.36
N PRO A 334 6.73 -11.98 -14.19
CA PRO A 334 6.31 -13.20 -14.87
C PRO A 334 5.86 -14.27 -13.87
N ARG A 335 4.78 -14.98 -14.22
CA ARG A 335 4.25 -16.10 -13.42
C ARG A 335 4.44 -17.42 -14.13
N ASP A 336 4.20 -17.43 -15.44
CA ASP A 336 4.48 -18.52 -16.37
C ASP A 336 4.70 -17.93 -17.78
N ASP A 337 4.86 -18.78 -18.79
CA ASP A 337 5.14 -18.36 -20.18
C ASP A 337 4.02 -17.50 -20.81
N ALA A 338 2.81 -17.50 -20.24
CA ALA A 338 1.63 -16.85 -20.81
C ALA A 338 1.05 -15.73 -19.95
N THR A 339 1.43 -15.64 -18.67
CA THR A 339 0.85 -14.73 -17.70
C THR A 339 1.90 -14.03 -16.85
N CYS A 340 1.61 -12.77 -16.52
CA CYS A 340 2.36 -12.01 -15.53
C CYS A 340 1.43 -11.53 -14.42
N TYR A 341 2.02 -11.19 -13.28
CA TYR A 341 1.33 -10.55 -12.18
C TYR A 341 1.74 -9.08 -12.16
N ALA A 342 0.75 -8.19 -12.13
CA ALA A 342 0.96 -6.75 -12.12
C ALA A 342 0.75 -6.19 -10.71
N PHE A 343 1.71 -5.40 -10.25
CA PHE A 343 1.57 -4.50 -9.11
C PHE A 343 1.62 -3.06 -9.63
N ILE A 344 0.53 -2.33 -9.47
CA ILE A 344 0.39 -0.97 -9.96
C ILE A 344 0.11 -0.09 -8.76
N SER A 345 0.81 1.04 -8.70
CA SER A 345 0.59 2.04 -7.66
C SER A 345 0.39 3.42 -8.26
N ALA A 346 -0.30 4.27 -7.49
CA ALA A 346 -0.42 5.68 -7.72
C ALA A 346 -0.33 6.44 -6.39
N ARG A 347 0.14 7.69 -6.43
CA ARG A 347 0.04 8.63 -5.29
C ARG A 347 -1.33 9.29 -5.18
N HIS A 348 -2.12 9.26 -6.25
CA HIS A 348 -3.46 9.82 -6.27
C HIS A 348 -4.42 8.88 -7.00
N ARG A 349 -5.58 8.61 -6.37
CA ARG A 349 -6.59 7.67 -6.87
C ARG A 349 -6.95 7.87 -8.34
N ALA A 350 -7.16 9.12 -8.75
CA ALA A 350 -7.60 9.46 -10.10
C ALA A 350 -6.62 8.99 -11.21
N HIS A 351 -5.34 8.72 -10.90
CA HIS A 351 -4.42 8.15 -11.89
C HIS A 351 -4.73 6.68 -12.22
N LEU A 352 -5.42 5.96 -11.34
CA LEU A 352 -5.88 4.59 -11.59
C LEU A 352 -7.19 4.55 -12.38
N GLU A 353 -7.98 5.63 -12.41
CA GLU A 353 -9.30 5.67 -13.06
C GLU A 353 -9.29 5.18 -14.52
N PRO A 354 -8.32 5.56 -15.39
CA PRO A 354 -8.28 5.06 -16.76
C PRO A 354 -8.19 3.53 -16.87
N LEU A 355 -7.65 2.87 -15.84
CA LEU A 355 -7.47 1.42 -15.81
C LEU A 355 -8.79 0.66 -15.61
N ARG A 356 -9.85 1.33 -15.11
CA ARG A 356 -11.21 0.75 -14.97
C ARG A 356 -11.76 0.24 -16.31
N HIS A 357 -11.36 0.87 -17.40
CA HIS A 357 -11.91 0.61 -18.74
C HIS A 357 -11.13 -0.44 -19.53
N LEU A 358 -10.08 -1.03 -18.96
CA LEU A 358 -9.26 -2.03 -19.64
C LEU A 358 -9.89 -3.42 -19.67
N GLY A 359 -11.01 -3.64 -18.96
CA GLY A 359 -11.66 -4.95 -18.88
C GLY A 359 -10.87 -6.00 -18.08
N ILE A 360 -9.79 -5.58 -17.41
CA ILE A 360 -8.95 -6.41 -16.56
C ILE A 360 -9.73 -6.87 -15.33
N ARG A 361 -9.60 -8.15 -14.98
CA ARG A 361 -10.11 -8.68 -13.72
C ARG A 361 -9.14 -8.39 -12.57
N TRP A 362 -9.37 -7.26 -11.93
CA TRP A 362 -8.58 -6.85 -10.76
C TRP A 362 -8.78 -7.77 -9.55
N GLN A 363 -7.70 -8.05 -8.83
CA GLN A 363 -7.71 -8.66 -7.50
C GLN A 363 -7.79 -7.59 -6.41
N THR A 364 -7.16 -6.44 -6.63
CA THR A 364 -7.30 -5.23 -5.82
C THR A 364 -7.37 -4.05 -6.77
N PHE A 365 -8.22 -3.07 -6.47
CA PHE A 365 -8.35 -1.87 -7.30
C PHE A 365 -8.87 -0.67 -6.50
N HIS A 366 -7.97 0.18 -6.02
CA HIS A 366 -8.33 1.36 -5.21
C HIS A 366 -8.85 2.54 -6.05
N GLY A 367 -8.75 2.45 -7.39
CA GLY A 367 -8.99 3.51 -8.36
C GLY A 367 -10.42 3.92 -8.60
#